data_AF-A0A4Y2H706-F1
#
_entry.id   AF-A0A4Y2H706-F1
#
_cell.length_a   1.000
_cell.length_b   1.000
_cell.length_c   1.000
_cell.angle_alpha   90.00
_cell.angle_beta   90.00
_cell.angle_gamma   90.00
#
_symmetry.space_group_name_H-M   'P 1'
#
loop_
_entity.id
_entity.type
_entity.pdbx_description
1 polymer ?
#
loop_
_entity_poly.entity_id
_entity_poly.type
_entity_poly.pdbx_seq_one_letter_code
_entity_poly.pdbx_strand_id
1 'polypeptide(L)'
;MEPEGQIARWIQRLQEYDFEIQHRKGTSHGNADALSRIPCKESCKHSTNDEKKFGMETDISVKVLTTEDAWSSSEVQKAQLEDPAIRPILEKKLNSEDRPSWEEIAPESPATKRYWAL
;
A
#
# COMPACT_ATOMS: atom_id res chain seq x y z
N MET A 1 -2.40 24.14 16.45
CA MET A 1 -2.10 22.70 16.33
C MET A 1 -1.31 22.56 15.05
N GLU A 2 -0.07 22.10 15.13
CA GLU A 2 0.76 21.89 13.94
C GLU A 2 0.29 20.62 13.21
N PRO A 3 0.15 20.64 11.87
CA PRO A 3 -0.19 19.43 11.12
C PRO A 3 0.99 18.46 11.15
N GLU A 4 0.73 17.18 11.40
CA GLU A 4 1.75 16.12 11.41
C GLU A 4 1.44 15.00 10.41
N GLY A 5 2.46 14.20 10.08
CA GLY A 5 2.32 13.00 9.28
C GLY A 5 1.80 13.25 7.86
N GLN A 6 0.76 12.51 7.45
CA GLN A 6 0.22 12.60 6.09
C GLN A 6 -0.37 13.98 5.79
N ILE A 7 -0.99 14.62 6.78
CA ILE A 7 -1.63 15.92 6.61
C ILE A 7 -0.59 17.00 6.29
N ALA A 8 0.53 17.03 7.03
CA ALA A 8 1.63 17.95 6.78
C ALA A 8 2.19 17.80 5.35
N ARG A 9 2.39 16.54 4.92
CA ARG A 9 2.89 16.24 3.57
C ARG A 9 1.95 16.72 2.47
N TRP A 10 0.64 16.51 2.64
CA TRP A 10 -0.34 16.98 1.66
C TRP A 10 -0.47 18.49 1.64
N ILE A 11 -0.45 19.17 2.79
CA ILE A 11 -0.45 20.65 2.85
C ILE A 11 0.76 21.21 2.10
N GLN A 12 1.95 20.67 2.34
CA GLN A 12 3.17 21.11 1.65
C GLN A 12 3.06 20.95 0.12
N ARG A 13 2.36 19.92 -0.36
CA ARG A 13 2.17 19.70 -1.81
C ARG A 13 1.07 20.58 -2.40
N LEU A 14 -0.01 20.80 -1.66
CA LEU A 14 -1.18 21.54 -2.13
C LEU A 14 -0.99 23.06 -2.07
N GLN A 15 -0.10 23.56 -1.19
CA GLN A 15 0.19 25.01 -1.08
C GLN A 15 0.75 25.63 -2.37
N GLU A 16 1.23 24.82 -3.31
CA GLU A 16 1.71 25.26 -4.63
C GLU A 16 0.56 25.70 -5.55
N TYR A 17 -0.68 25.36 -5.21
CA TYR A 17 -1.87 25.64 -6.00
C TYR A 17 -2.79 26.62 -5.29
N ASP A 18 -3.47 27.45 -6.07
CA ASP A 18 -4.61 28.23 -5.60
C ASP A 18 -5.88 27.40 -5.81
N PHE A 19 -6.59 27.08 -4.72
CA PHE A 19 -7.78 26.24 -4.76
C PHE A 19 -8.78 26.60 -3.67
N GLU A 20 -10.06 26.34 -3.95
CA GLU A 20 -11.15 26.46 -3.00
C GLU A 20 -11.65 25.08 -2.58
N ILE A 21 -11.87 24.91 -1.27
CA ILE A 21 -12.44 23.66 -0.74
C ILE A 21 -13.96 23.73 -0.85
N GLN A 22 -14.54 22.86 -1.67
CA GLN A 22 -16.00 22.74 -1.84
C GLN A 22 -16.50 21.36 -1.44
N HIS A 23 -17.55 21.32 -0.61
CA HIS A 23 -18.25 20.07 -0.30
C HIS A 23 -19.17 19.67 -1.47
N ARG A 24 -19.05 18.41 -1.91
CA ARG A 24 -19.93 17.80 -2.92
C ARG A 24 -20.48 16.49 -2.39
N LYS A 25 -21.78 16.26 -2.59
CA LYS A 25 -22.45 15.01 -2.22
C LYS A 25 -21.78 13.82 -2.92
N GLY A 26 -21.64 12.68 -2.23
CA GLY A 26 -21.01 11.46 -2.75
C GLY A 26 -21.46 11.04 -4.15
N THR A 27 -22.75 11.16 -4.45
CA THR A 27 -23.33 10.83 -5.78
C THR A 27 -22.80 11.70 -6.92
N SER A 28 -22.18 12.84 -6.61
CA SER A 28 -21.56 13.75 -7.58
C SER A 28 -20.09 13.40 -7.88
N HIS A 29 -19.51 12.43 -7.16
CA HIS A 29 -18.11 12.01 -7.27
C HIS A 29 -17.93 10.72 -8.09
N GLY A 30 -18.85 10.40 -9.01
CA GLY A 30 -18.86 9.11 -9.72
C GLY A 30 -17.52 8.69 -10.32
N ASN A 31 -16.78 9.61 -10.95
CA ASN A 31 -15.46 9.32 -11.50
C ASN A 31 -14.42 8.99 -10.42
N ALA A 32 -14.34 9.82 -9.37
CA ALA A 32 -13.39 9.63 -8.29
C ALA A 32 -13.72 8.36 -7.47
N ASP A 33 -15.00 8.13 -7.19
CA ASP A 33 -15.49 6.91 -6.53
C ASP A 33 -15.11 5.67 -7.33
N ALA A 34 -15.39 5.64 -8.64
CA ALA A 34 -15.04 4.51 -9.50
C ALA A 34 -13.53 4.25 -9.57
N LEU A 35 -12.70 5.28 -9.68
CA LEU A 35 -11.23 5.15 -9.75
C LEU A 35 -10.60 4.80 -8.40
N SER A 36 -11.24 5.16 -7.29
CA SER A 36 -10.76 4.81 -5.95
C SER A 36 -11.06 3.36 -5.55
N ARG A 37 -12.00 2.71 -6.25
CA ARG A 37 -12.36 1.31 -5.99
C ARG A 37 -11.25 0.41 -6.51
N ILE A 38 -10.77 -0.46 -5.63
CA ILE A 38 -9.90 -1.57 -6.01
C ILE A 38 -10.80 -2.66 -6.60
N PRO A 39 -10.54 -3.15 -7.83
CA PRO A 39 -11.31 -4.23 -8.41
C PRO A 39 -11.32 -5.42 -7.46
N CYS A 40 -12.52 -5.81 -7.04
CA CYS A 40 -12.67 -6.98 -6.20
C CYS A 40 -12.31 -8.22 -7.01
N LYS A 41 -11.36 -9.01 -6.50
CA LYS A 41 -11.12 -10.38 -7.01
C LYS A 41 -12.28 -11.27 -6.55
N GLU A 42 -12.60 -12.32 -7.31
CA GLU A 42 -13.77 -13.22 -7.17
C GLU A 42 -14.12 -13.71 -5.75
N SER A 43 -13.22 -13.56 -4.77
CA SER A 43 -13.39 -13.95 -3.37
C SER A 43 -13.83 -12.85 -2.39
N CYS A 44 -14.05 -11.58 -2.78
CA CYS A 44 -14.52 -10.61 -1.78
C CYS A 44 -16.00 -10.86 -1.40
N LYS A 45 -16.24 -10.98 -0.09
CA LYS A 45 -17.57 -11.20 0.49
C LYS A 45 -18.44 -9.94 0.56
N HIS A 46 -17.94 -8.80 0.09
CA HIS A 46 -18.62 -7.50 0.14
C HIS A 46 -18.79 -6.92 -1.26
N SER A 47 -19.70 -7.49 -2.04
CA SER A 47 -20.22 -6.87 -3.24
C SER A 47 -21.68 -6.54 -3.00
N THR A 48 -21.97 -5.26 -2.73
CA THR A 48 -23.33 -4.76 -2.94
C THR A 48 -23.47 -4.45 -4.44
N ASN A 49 -24.60 -4.85 -5.00
CA ASN A 49 -24.85 -5.13 -6.42
C ASN A 49 -24.80 -3.93 -7.41
N ASP A 50 -24.13 -2.83 -7.09
CA ASP A 50 -24.14 -1.62 -7.93
C ASP A 50 -23.03 -1.58 -9.01
N GLU A 51 -22.12 -2.55 -9.02
CA GLU A 51 -20.98 -2.60 -9.97
C GLU A 51 -21.39 -2.97 -11.41
N LYS A 52 -22.66 -3.35 -11.66
CA LYS A 52 -23.12 -3.83 -12.98
C LYS A 52 -23.35 -2.75 -14.05
N LYS A 53 -23.11 -1.46 -13.78
CA LYS A 53 -23.51 -0.39 -14.72
C LYS A 53 -22.39 0.27 -15.51
N PHE A 54 -21.14 -0.01 -15.21
CA PHE A 54 -20.03 0.40 -16.07
C PHE A 54 -19.16 -0.82 -16.31
N GLY A 55 -19.28 -1.41 -17.51
CA GLY A 55 -18.38 -2.45 -17.99
C GLY A 55 -16.97 -1.86 -18.11
N MET A 56 -16.24 -1.84 -16.99
CA MET A 56 -14.82 -1.58 -16.99
C MET A 56 -14.13 -2.91 -17.25
N GLU A 57 -13.71 -3.13 -18.49
CA GLU A 57 -12.78 -4.22 -18.82
C GLU A 57 -11.54 -4.05 -17.95
N THR A 58 -11.29 -5.06 -17.11
CA THR A 58 -10.10 -5.14 -16.26
C THR A 58 -8.91 -5.52 -17.12
N ASP A 59 -8.37 -4.56 -17.87
CA ASP A 59 -7.10 -4.73 -18.57
C ASP A 59 -6.22 -3.50 -18.42
N ILE A 60 -5.97 -3.12 -17.15
CA ILE A 60 -4.87 -2.20 -16.84
C ILE A 60 -3.58 -3.04 -16.91
N SER A 61 -3.01 -3.14 -18.11
CA SER A 61 -1.64 -3.59 -18.30
C SER A 61 -0.69 -2.52 -17.78
N VAL A 62 -0.28 -2.65 -16.50
CA VAL A 62 0.79 -1.83 -15.94
C VAL A 62 2.10 -2.28 -16.57
N LYS A 63 2.58 -1.56 -17.60
CA LYS A 63 3.95 -1.71 -18.07
C LYS A 63 4.88 -1.10 -17.03
N VAL A 64 5.60 -1.95 -16.31
CA VAL A 64 6.70 -1.53 -15.43
C VAL A 64 7.74 -0.81 -16.30
N LEU A 65 7.82 0.51 -16.15
CA LEU A 65 8.94 1.29 -16.68
C LEU A 65 10.15 0.96 -15.81
N THR A 66 11.02 0.07 -16.29
CA THR A 66 12.31 -0.18 -15.66
C THR A 66 13.20 1.04 -15.92
N THR A 67 13.36 1.89 -14.92
CA THR A 67 14.42 2.90 -14.89
C THR A 67 15.77 2.22 -14.72
N GLU A 68 16.85 2.79 -15.25
CA GLU A 68 18.20 2.20 -15.23
C GLU A 68 18.78 2.01 -13.79
N ASP A 69 18.14 2.61 -12.78
CA ASP A 69 18.35 2.36 -11.34
C ASP A 69 17.59 1.14 -10.79
N ALA A 70 17.28 0.15 -11.65
CA ALA A 70 16.57 -1.05 -11.24
C ALA A 70 17.53 -1.99 -10.52
N TRP A 71 17.45 -2.01 -9.18
CA TRP A 71 18.10 -3.05 -8.38
C TRP A 71 17.68 -4.43 -8.88
N SER A 72 18.66 -5.30 -9.11
CA SER A 72 18.38 -6.69 -9.41
C SER A 72 17.71 -7.38 -8.22
N SER A 73 16.90 -8.42 -8.49
CA SER A 73 16.26 -9.22 -7.43
C SER A 73 17.28 -9.73 -6.40
N SER A 74 18.48 -10.11 -6.85
CA SER A 74 19.58 -10.52 -5.99
C SER A 74 20.13 -9.42 -5.09
N GLU A 75 20.23 -8.18 -5.60
CA GLU A 75 20.69 -7.03 -4.80
C GLU A 75 19.67 -6.64 -3.74
N VAL A 76 18.37 -6.67 -4.10
CA VAL A 76 17.28 -6.44 -3.14
C VAL A 76 17.30 -7.51 -2.04
N GLN A 77 17.39 -8.79 -2.42
CA GLN A 77 17.43 -9.89 -1.45
C GLN A 77 18.63 -9.75 -0.51
N LYS A 78 19.81 -9.42 -1.05
CA LYS A 78 21.02 -9.21 -0.26
C LYS A 78 20.84 -8.05 0.73
N ALA A 79 20.33 -6.91 0.29
CA ALA A 79 20.11 -5.77 1.18
C ALA A 79 19.06 -6.04 2.26
N GLN A 80 18.01 -6.81 1.95
CA GLN A 80 17.02 -7.24 2.95
C GLN A 80 17.62 -8.18 4.01
N LEU A 81 18.57 -9.04 3.61
CA LEU A 81 19.32 -9.89 4.54
C LEU A 81 20.34 -9.11 5.37
N GLU A 82 20.90 -8.03 4.85
CA GLU A 82 21.82 -7.16 5.59
C GLU A 82 21.09 -6.20 6.55
N ASP A 83 19.80 -5.91 6.30
CA ASP A 83 18.99 -5.04 7.14
C ASP A 83 18.64 -5.73 8.49
N PRO A 84 19.06 -5.19 9.63
CA PRO A 84 18.88 -5.83 10.94
C PRO A 84 17.41 -5.84 11.41
N ALA A 85 16.55 -4.99 10.87
CA ALA A 85 15.13 -4.96 11.20
C ALA A 85 14.29 -5.88 10.30
N ILE A 86 14.68 -6.07 9.03
CA ILE A 86 13.96 -6.90 8.05
C ILE A 86 14.43 -8.35 8.09
N ARG A 87 15.73 -8.60 8.25
CA ARG A 87 16.34 -9.95 8.24
C ARG A 87 15.57 -10.96 9.12
N PRO A 88 15.20 -10.67 10.38
CA PRO A 88 14.52 -11.66 11.23
C PRO A 88 13.18 -12.13 10.66
N ILE A 89 12.43 -11.25 9.99
CA ILE A 89 11.14 -11.60 9.37
C ILE A 89 11.36 -12.42 8.10
N LEU A 90 12.35 -12.03 7.30
CA LEU A 90 12.69 -12.72 6.06
C LEU A 90 13.17 -14.16 6.34
N GLU A 91 14.05 -14.34 7.32
CA GLU A 91 14.54 -15.66 7.74
C GLU A 91 13.40 -16.55 8.24
N LYS A 92 12.51 -16.02 9.08
CA LYS A 92 11.36 -16.79 9.58
C LYS A 92 10.41 -17.20 8.44
N LYS A 93 10.16 -16.30 7.47
CA LYS A 93 9.39 -16.61 6.26
C LYS A 93 10.05 -17.62 5.32
N LEU A 94 11.38 -17.68 5.29
CA LEU A 94 12.10 -18.69 4.50
C LEU A 94 12.05 -20.07 5.16
N ASN A 95 11.91 -20.12 6.49
CA ASN A 95 11.89 -21.35 7.27
C ASN A 95 10.48 -21.92 7.51
N SER A 96 9.43 -21.11 7.33
CA SER A 96 8.04 -21.51 7.51
C SER A 96 7.12 -20.72 6.57
N GLU A 97 6.12 -21.41 6.02
CA GLU A 97 5.03 -20.79 5.24
C GLU A 97 4.09 -19.97 6.13
N ASP A 98 4.02 -20.31 7.42
CA ASP A 98 3.14 -19.64 8.38
C ASP A 98 3.70 -18.30 8.86
N ARG A 99 2.80 -17.34 9.10
CA ARG A 99 3.18 -16.05 9.70
C ARG A 99 3.77 -16.29 11.10
N PRO A 100 4.94 -15.71 11.42
CA PRO A 100 5.52 -15.83 12.76
C PRO A 100 4.53 -15.38 13.83
N SER A 101 4.49 -16.08 14.96
CA SER A 101 3.62 -15.70 16.07
C SER A 101 4.11 -14.40 16.73
N TRP A 102 3.23 -13.75 17.52
CA TRP A 102 3.65 -12.57 18.27
C TRP A 102 4.75 -12.89 19.29
N GLU A 103 4.71 -14.06 19.92
CA GLU A 103 5.69 -14.49 20.92
C GLU A 103 7.11 -14.57 20.32
N GLU A 104 7.18 -14.97 19.06
CA GLU A 104 8.42 -15.07 18.30
C GLU A 104 9.00 -13.73 17.85
N ILE A 105 8.17 -12.67 17.84
CA ILE A 105 8.52 -11.34 17.30
C ILE A 105 8.60 -10.28 18.41
N ALA A 106 7.91 -10.49 19.53
CA ALA A 106 7.95 -9.63 20.70
C ALA A 106 9.38 -9.26 21.17
N PRO A 107 10.37 -10.19 21.21
CA PRO A 107 11.73 -9.86 21.64
C PRO A 107 12.53 -9.06 20.60
N GLU A 108 12.07 -8.97 19.34
CA GLU A 108 12.77 -8.26 18.28
C GLU A 108 12.71 -6.74 18.43
N SER A 109 13.47 -6.05 17.57
CA SER A 109 13.53 -4.58 17.55
C SER A 109 12.14 -3.94 17.35
N PRO A 110 11.92 -2.70 17.81
CA PRO A 110 10.68 -1.97 17.52
C PRO A 110 10.37 -1.84 16.03
N ALA A 111 11.40 -1.73 15.18
CA ALA A 111 11.25 -1.66 13.73
C ALA A 111 10.76 -3.00 13.15
N THR A 112 11.37 -4.12 13.56
CA THR A 112 10.93 -5.47 13.19
C THR A 112 9.49 -5.72 13.60
N LYS A 113 9.10 -5.35 14.82
CA LYS A 113 7.72 -5.45 15.29
C LYS A 113 6.74 -4.65 14.42
N ARG A 114 7.12 -3.45 14.00
CA ARG A 114 6.31 -2.63 13.08
C ARG A 114 6.17 -3.30 11.72
N TYR A 115 7.25 -3.83 11.14
CA TYR A 115 7.19 -4.53 9.86
C TYR A 115 6.37 -5.82 9.93
N TRP A 116 6.44 -6.55 11.04
CA TRP A 116 5.60 -7.72 11.24
C TRP A 116 4.13 -7.37 11.37
N ALA A 117 3.77 -6.19 11.91
CA ALA A 117 2.38 -5.80 12.13
C ALA A 117 1.66 -5.24 10.90
N LEU A 118 2.41 -4.84 9.86
CA LEU A 118 1.87 -4.45 8.55
C LEU A 118 1.27 -5.66 7.81
#